data_AF-A0AAJ4K9J7-F1
#
_entry.id   AF-A0AAJ4K9J7-F1
#
_cell.length_a   1.000
_cell.length_b   1.000
_cell.length_c   1.000
_cell.angle_alpha   90.00
_cell.angle_beta   90.00
_cell.angle_gamma   90.00
#
_symmetry.space_group_name_H-M   'P 1'
#
loop_
_entity.id
_entity.type
_entity.pdbx_description
1 polymer ?
#
loop_
_entity_poly.entity_id
_entity_poly.type
_entity_poly.pdbx_seq_one_letter_code
_entity_poly.pdbx_strand_id
1 'polypeptide(L)'
;MNKILLLIAALLVSNFALCNVNTRIHLKTGVNNFDLNNDGIADSIFMATYDNNTSHPSETLTVFVKSGKNWFIVPVPDDDGFTLADFKLSGSALRVNSVELHRFKGIAYLIRGVKYAGNGDISDRSKVKFTRYRLVSNNDDPGTSAFYWEAAGSYFTAQLFNSVDDAFQTLSMETFR
;
A
#
# COMPACT_ATOMS: atom_id res chain seq x y z
N MET A 1 -26.51 13.77 43.96
CA MET A 1 -25.60 13.57 42.81
C MET A 1 -26.40 13.71 41.52
N ASN A 2 -26.13 14.77 40.77
CA ASN A 2 -26.96 15.23 39.65
C ASN A 2 -27.03 14.20 38.52
N LYS A 3 -28.23 13.65 38.28
CA LYS A 3 -28.52 12.73 37.15
C LYS A 3 -28.11 13.32 35.79
N ILE A 4 -28.12 14.65 35.69
CA ILE A 4 -27.65 15.42 34.52
C ILE A 4 -26.13 15.26 34.31
N LEU A 5 -25.33 15.22 35.39
CA LEU A 5 -23.87 15.05 35.29
C LEU A 5 -23.51 13.64 34.80
N LEU A 6 -24.27 12.62 35.25
CA LEU A 6 -24.15 11.24 34.78
C LEU A 6 -24.56 11.08 33.31
N LEU A 7 -25.57 11.83 32.86
CA LEU A 7 -26.01 11.81 31.46
C LEU A 7 -24.97 12.46 30.52
N ILE A 8 -24.37 13.58 30.96
CA ILE A 8 -23.30 14.27 30.21
C ILE A 8 -22.04 13.39 30.16
N ALA A 9 -21.68 12.74 31.28
CA ALA A 9 -20.57 11.80 31.31
C ALA A 9 -20.81 10.62 30.37
N ALA A 10 -22.02 10.04 30.33
CA ALA A 10 -22.37 8.95 29.42
C ALA A 10 -22.32 9.37 27.93
N LEU A 11 -22.76 10.58 27.59
CA LEU A 11 -22.69 11.12 26.22
C LEU A 11 -21.23 11.38 25.76
N LEU A 12 -20.32 11.67 26.69
CA LEU A 12 -18.90 11.89 26.38
C LEU A 12 -18.16 10.59 26.09
N VAL A 13 -18.59 9.44 26.65
CA VAL A 13 -17.95 8.13 26.37
C VAL A 13 -18.51 7.47 25.11
N SER A 14 -19.73 7.81 24.67
CA SER A 14 -20.38 7.18 23.52
C SER A 14 -19.92 7.68 22.15
N ASN A 15 -19.02 8.67 22.09
CA ASN A 15 -18.53 9.27 20.84
C ASN A 15 -17.16 8.79 20.36
N PHE A 16 -16.62 7.68 20.91
CA PHE A 16 -15.61 6.91 20.18
C PHE A 16 -16.30 6.11 19.05
N ALA A 17 -16.98 6.82 18.15
CA ALA A 17 -17.23 6.29 16.83
C ALA A 17 -15.84 5.97 16.27
N LEU A 18 -15.58 4.69 16.00
CA LEU A 18 -14.44 4.21 15.25
C LEU A 18 -14.48 4.91 13.89
N CYS A 19 -13.86 6.08 13.82
CA CYS A 19 -13.60 6.74 12.56
C CYS A 19 -12.64 5.80 11.83
N ASN A 20 -13.15 5.06 10.86
CA ASN A 20 -12.31 4.43 9.85
C ASN A 20 -11.62 5.59 9.12
N VAL A 21 -10.48 6.01 9.65
CA VAL A 21 -9.64 7.01 9.01
C VAL A 21 -9.26 6.39 7.68
N ASN A 22 -9.74 6.99 6.59
CA ASN A 22 -9.30 6.60 5.25
C ASN A 22 -7.80 6.90 5.19
N THR A 23 -6.99 5.85 5.27
CA THR A 23 -5.53 5.94 5.23
C THR A 23 -5.01 5.95 3.80
N ARG A 24 -5.83 5.60 2.81
CA ARG A 24 -5.39 5.45 1.44
C ARG A 24 -5.00 6.80 0.84
N ILE A 25 -3.86 6.84 0.18
CA ILE A 25 -3.44 7.94 -0.68
C ILE A 25 -3.86 7.58 -2.11
N HIS A 26 -4.75 8.38 -2.68
CA HIS A 26 -5.17 8.20 -4.07
C HIS A 26 -4.11 8.78 -5.02
N LEU A 27 -3.60 7.94 -5.91
CA LEU A 27 -2.64 8.31 -6.94
C LEU A 27 -3.39 8.57 -8.25
N LYS A 28 -3.04 9.66 -8.95
CA LYS A 28 -3.49 9.93 -10.33
C LYS A 28 -2.49 9.39 -11.33
N THR A 29 -2.90 9.18 -12.58
CA THR A 29 -1.99 8.90 -13.69
C THR A 29 -0.95 10.03 -13.85
N GLY A 30 0.29 9.67 -14.15
CA GLY A 30 1.43 10.58 -14.25
C GLY A 30 2.11 10.83 -12.90
N VAL A 31 2.69 12.02 -12.75
CA VAL A 31 3.47 12.39 -11.55
C VAL A 31 2.53 12.71 -10.38
N ASN A 32 2.83 12.10 -9.24
CA ASN A 32 2.25 12.40 -7.94
C ASN A 32 3.37 12.81 -6.98
N ASN A 33 3.18 13.90 -6.25
CA ASN A 33 4.20 14.42 -5.33
C ASN A 33 3.73 14.27 -3.88
N PHE A 34 4.49 13.52 -3.09
CA PHE A 34 4.22 13.26 -1.67
C PHE A 34 5.52 13.17 -0.91
N ASP A 35 5.56 13.68 0.31
CA ASP A 35 6.65 13.38 1.24
C ASP A 35 6.48 11.93 1.74
N LEU A 36 7.35 11.01 1.30
CA LEU A 36 7.25 9.59 1.63
C LEU A 36 8.11 9.20 2.83
N ASN A 37 9.24 9.88 3.01
CA ASN A 37 10.21 9.63 4.08
C ASN A 37 10.05 10.58 5.29
N ASN A 38 9.11 11.52 5.25
CA ASN A 38 8.81 12.56 6.24
C ASN A 38 9.98 13.54 6.49
N ASP A 39 10.76 13.88 5.46
CA ASP A 39 11.84 14.87 5.54
C ASP A 39 11.39 16.30 5.19
N GLY A 40 10.11 16.49 4.87
CA GLY A 40 9.52 17.77 4.46
C GLY A 40 9.73 18.10 2.98
N ILE A 41 10.37 17.23 2.20
CA ILE A 41 10.61 17.35 0.77
C ILE A 41 9.66 16.40 0.04
N ALA A 42 9.04 16.88 -1.03
CA ALA A 42 8.18 16.04 -1.84
C ALA A 42 9.02 15.09 -2.72
N ASP A 43 8.75 13.80 -2.58
CA ASP A 43 9.16 12.73 -3.47
C ASP A 43 8.16 12.56 -4.61
N SER A 44 8.55 11.82 -5.64
CA SER A 44 7.71 11.59 -6.82
C SER A 44 7.34 10.12 -6.98
N ILE A 45 6.05 9.88 -7.18
CA ILE A 45 5.52 8.59 -7.63
C ILE A 45 4.96 8.77 -9.03
N PHE A 46 5.48 8.01 -9.99
CA PHE A 46 4.98 8.01 -11.35
C PHE A 46 4.06 6.82 -11.56
N MET A 47 2.79 7.10 -11.83
CA MET A 47 1.79 6.10 -12.20
C MET A 47 1.65 6.06 -13.72
N ALA A 48 1.72 4.88 -14.31
CA ALA A 48 1.52 4.70 -15.75
C ALA A 48 0.77 3.40 -16.06
N THR A 49 0.58 3.15 -17.35
CA THR A 49 -0.03 1.93 -17.87
C THR A 49 1.02 1.19 -18.68
N TYR A 50 1.24 -0.08 -18.38
CA TYR A 50 1.99 -0.99 -19.23
C TYR A 50 1.06 -1.54 -20.31
N ASP A 51 1.09 -0.92 -21.48
CA ASP A 51 0.29 -1.33 -22.63
C ASP A 51 1.05 -2.35 -23.47
N ASN A 52 0.58 -3.60 -23.41
CA ASN A 52 1.03 -4.71 -24.23
C ASN A 52 -0.05 -5.19 -25.20
N ASN A 53 -0.98 -4.30 -25.60
CA ASN A 53 -2.13 -4.57 -26.48
C ASN A 53 -3.14 -5.57 -25.89
N THR A 54 -3.40 -5.50 -24.57
CA THR A 54 -4.46 -6.28 -23.91
C THR A 54 -5.66 -5.40 -23.56
N SER A 55 -6.84 -6.01 -23.39
CA SER A 55 -8.08 -5.30 -23.01
C SER A 55 -8.02 -4.68 -21.60
N HIS A 56 -7.14 -5.19 -20.74
CA HIS A 56 -6.97 -4.74 -19.37
C HIS A 56 -5.48 -4.56 -19.07
N PRO A 57 -4.86 -3.48 -19.57
CA PRO A 57 -3.44 -3.27 -19.38
C PRO A 57 -3.11 -3.08 -17.90
N SER A 58 -1.87 -3.40 -17.53
CA SER A 58 -1.41 -3.31 -16.16
C SER A 58 -1.14 -1.87 -15.75
N GLU A 59 -1.47 -1.52 -14.50
CA GLU A 59 -1.05 -0.27 -13.88
C GLU A 59 0.35 -0.43 -13.30
N THR A 60 1.18 0.60 -13.44
CA THR A 60 2.56 0.61 -12.96
C THR A 60 2.83 1.76 -12.01
N LEU A 61 3.76 1.53 -11.08
CA LEU A 61 4.20 2.48 -10.07
C LEU A 61 5.73 2.48 -10.00
N THR A 62 6.34 3.65 -10.17
CA THR A 62 7.78 3.90 -9.98
C THR A 62 7.96 5.01 -8.96
N VAL A 63 8.89 4.83 -8.01
CA VAL A 63 9.13 5.82 -6.93
C VAL A 63 10.50 6.45 -7.07
N PHE A 64 10.55 7.77 -6.92
CA PHE A 64 11.75 8.58 -6.91
C PHE A 64 11.79 9.41 -5.63
N VAL A 65 12.83 9.23 -4.82
CA VAL A 65 13.05 9.98 -3.58
C VAL A 65 13.99 11.14 -3.86
N LYS A 66 13.65 12.33 -3.36
CA LYS A 66 14.50 13.51 -3.51
C LYS A 66 15.37 13.68 -2.28
N SER A 67 16.68 13.81 -2.47
CA SER A 67 17.60 14.17 -1.38
C SER A 67 18.60 15.22 -1.86
N GLY A 68 18.52 16.41 -1.26
CA GLY A 68 19.23 17.60 -1.73
C GLY A 68 18.87 17.97 -3.17
N LYS A 69 19.85 17.92 -4.08
CA LYS A 69 19.67 18.18 -5.52
C LYS A 69 19.51 16.91 -6.36
N ASN A 70 19.60 15.75 -5.71
CA ASN A 70 19.62 14.44 -6.38
C ASN A 70 18.26 13.77 -6.30
N TRP A 71 18.01 12.88 -7.26
CA TRP A 71 16.85 12.02 -7.32
C TRP A 71 17.30 10.57 -7.34
N PHE A 72 16.69 9.75 -6.49
CA PHE A 72 17.02 8.34 -6.32
C PHE A 72 15.82 7.50 -6.69
N ILE A 73 15.95 6.67 -7.72
CA ILE A 73 14.92 5.69 -8.04
C ILE A 73 14.94 4.57 -6.99
N VAL A 74 13.77 4.19 -6.48
CA VAL A 74 13.64 3.19 -5.43
C VAL A 74 13.37 1.82 -6.06
N PRO A 75 14.15 0.77 -5.72
CA PRO A 75 13.90 -0.57 -6.23
C PRO A 75 12.57 -1.12 -5.70
N VAL A 76 11.96 -2.02 -6.46
CA VAL A 76 10.74 -2.74 -6.04
C VAL A 76 11.09 -3.67 -4.87
N PRO A 77 10.26 -3.77 -3.82
CA PRO A 77 10.54 -4.68 -2.72
C PRO A 77 10.55 -6.14 -3.21
N ASP A 78 11.60 -6.88 -2.85
CA ASP A 78 11.81 -8.30 -3.17
C ASP A 78 11.90 -8.61 -4.68
N ASP A 79 12.37 -7.65 -5.49
CA ASP A 79 12.51 -7.78 -6.95
C ASP A 79 13.76 -7.02 -7.46
N ASP A 80 14.22 -7.33 -8.67
CA ASP A 80 15.40 -6.72 -9.30
C ASP A 80 15.04 -5.46 -10.15
N GLY A 81 13.75 -5.12 -10.21
CA GLY A 81 13.21 -4.00 -10.99
C GLY A 81 13.00 -2.70 -10.19
N PHE A 82 12.62 -1.64 -10.91
CA PHE A 82 12.29 -0.32 -10.34
C PHE A 82 10.84 0.12 -10.56
N THR A 83 10.08 -0.65 -11.34
CA THR A 83 8.69 -0.35 -11.68
C THR A 83 7.85 -1.53 -11.26
N LEU A 84 6.97 -1.32 -10.29
CA LEU A 84 6.03 -2.32 -9.85
C LEU A 84 4.83 -2.29 -10.80
N ALA A 85 4.52 -3.41 -11.44
CA ALA A 85 3.30 -3.60 -12.20
C ALA A 85 2.30 -4.44 -11.40
N ASP A 86 1.02 -4.08 -11.48
CA ASP A 86 -0.03 -5.01 -11.09
C ASP A 86 -0.06 -6.21 -12.07
N PHE A 87 -0.67 -7.31 -11.63
CA PHE A 87 -0.85 -8.48 -12.47
C PHE A 87 -2.33 -8.85 -12.53
N LYS A 88 -2.81 -8.94 -13.76
CA LYS A 88 -4.15 -9.39 -14.09
C LYS A 88 -4.09 -10.73 -14.80
N LEU A 89 -4.96 -11.66 -14.42
CA LEU A 89 -4.95 -13.00 -14.96
C LEU A 89 -5.48 -13.02 -16.41
N SER A 90 -4.68 -13.52 -17.35
CA SER A 90 -5.09 -13.88 -18.72
C SER A 90 -5.94 -12.84 -19.46
N GLY A 91 -5.58 -11.56 -19.37
CA GLY A 91 -6.32 -10.48 -20.05
C GLY A 91 -7.75 -10.30 -19.55
N SER A 92 -8.03 -10.75 -18.32
CA SER A 92 -9.28 -10.48 -17.59
C SER A 92 -9.12 -9.30 -16.64
N ALA A 93 -10.22 -8.81 -16.09
CA ALA A 93 -10.19 -7.78 -15.03
C ALA A 93 -9.77 -8.36 -13.66
N LEU A 94 -9.53 -9.67 -13.53
CA LEU A 94 -9.20 -10.30 -12.26
C LEU A 94 -7.74 -10.00 -11.89
N ARG A 95 -7.56 -9.11 -10.92
CA ARG A 95 -6.25 -8.68 -10.42
C ARG A 95 -5.78 -9.60 -9.30
N VAL A 96 -4.62 -10.24 -9.48
CA VAL A 96 -4.05 -11.20 -8.49
C VAL A 96 -2.97 -10.58 -7.62
N ASN A 97 -2.39 -9.45 -8.04
CA ASN A 97 -1.55 -8.63 -7.18
C ASN A 97 -1.81 -7.14 -7.48
N SER A 98 -1.65 -6.30 -6.46
CA SER A 98 -1.73 -4.85 -6.62
C SER A 98 -1.00 -4.15 -5.49
N VAL A 99 -0.84 -2.84 -5.62
CA VAL A 99 -0.31 -1.98 -4.57
C VAL A 99 -1.22 -0.80 -4.29
N GLU A 100 -1.28 -0.43 -3.01
CA GLU A 100 -1.86 0.84 -2.57
C GLU A 100 -0.88 1.55 -1.64
N LEU A 101 -0.88 2.89 -1.72
CA LEU A 101 -0.11 3.72 -0.79
C LEU A 101 -1.03 4.17 0.34
N HIS A 102 -0.56 4.07 1.58
CA HIS A 102 -1.32 4.46 2.76
C HIS A 102 -0.51 5.41 3.66
N ARG A 103 -1.18 6.38 4.26
CA ARG A 103 -0.64 7.22 5.33
C ARG A 103 -1.26 6.76 6.65
N PHE A 104 -0.44 6.25 7.54
CA PHE A 104 -0.91 5.73 8.82
C PHE A 104 0.00 6.19 9.96
N LYS A 105 -0.59 6.81 10.98
CA LYS A 105 0.12 7.43 12.11
C LYS A 105 1.27 8.35 11.63
N GLY A 106 1.01 9.11 10.55
CA GLY A 106 1.97 10.05 9.94
C GLY A 106 3.00 9.41 9.00
N ILE A 107 3.07 8.08 8.88
CA ILE A 107 4.10 7.39 8.07
C ILE A 107 3.49 6.90 6.76
N ALA A 108 4.23 7.08 5.65
CA ALA A 108 3.90 6.50 4.36
C ALA A 108 4.22 5.01 4.34
N TYR A 109 3.29 4.20 3.86
CA TYR A 109 3.48 2.79 3.64
C TYR A 109 3.06 2.39 2.24
N LEU A 110 3.89 1.60 1.58
CA LEU A 110 3.49 0.85 0.39
C LEU A 110 2.90 -0.48 0.86
N ILE A 111 1.66 -0.76 0.49
CA ILE A 111 0.98 -2.02 0.81
C ILE A 111 0.89 -2.84 -0.46
N ARG A 112 1.47 -4.04 -0.43
CA ARG A 112 1.36 -5.02 -1.51
C ARG A 112 0.34 -6.09 -1.15
N GLY A 113 -0.68 -6.25 -1.96
CA GLY A 113 -1.66 -7.33 -1.86
C GLY A 113 -1.37 -8.39 -2.92
N VAL A 114 -1.30 -9.67 -2.52
CA VAL A 114 -1.08 -10.80 -3.44
C VAL A 114 -2.04 -11.93 -3.09
N LYS A 115 -2.80 -12.44 -4.07
CA LYS A 115 -3.61 -13.65 -3.90
C LYS A 115 -2.71 -14.83 -3.55
N TYR A 116 -3.17 -15.65 -2.62
CA TYR A 116 -2.46 -16.83 -2.13
C TYR A 116 -3.37 -18.05 -2.26
N ALA A 117 -3.21 -18.79 -3.36
CA ALA A 117 -3.95 -20.02 -3.62
C ALA A 117 -3.28 -21.29 -3.03
N GLY A 118 -2.07 -21.16 -2.46
CA GLY A 118 -1.30 -22.34 -2.03
C GLY A 118 -1.04 -23.27 -3.23
N ASN A 119 -1.58 -24.49 -3.16
CA ASN A 119 -1.52 -25.48 -4.25
C ASN A 119 -2.75 -25.46 -5.18
N GLY A 120 -3.69 -24.54 -4.99
CA GLY A 120 -4.90 -24.40 -5.79
C GLY A 120 -4.74 -23.48 -7.00
N ASP A 121 -5.82 -23.31 -7.76
CA ASP A 121 -5.87 -22.35 -8.86
C ASP A 121 -5.95 -20.91 -8.34
N ILE A 122 -5.11 -20.04 -8.88
CA ILE A 122 -5.08 -18.60 -8.55
C ILE A 122 -6.29 -17.85 -9.10
N SER A 123 -7.02 -18.43 -10.07
CA SER A 123 -8.29 -17.91 -10.58
C SER A 123 -9.43 -18.02 -9.57
N ASP A 124 -9.40 -19.04 -8.71
CA ASP A 124 -10.41 -19.29 -7.67
C ASP A 124 -10.36 -18.26 -6.54
N ARG A 125 -11.43 -18.22 -5.73
CA ARG A 125 -11.45 -17.41 -4.50
C ARG A 125 -10.36 -17.88 -3.54
N SER A 126 -9.48 -16.98 -3.14
CA SER A 126 -8.37 -17.31 -2.24
C SER A 126 -8.11 -16.20 -1.22
N LYS A 127 -7.28 -16.49 -0.21
CA LYS A 127 -6.83 -15.47 0.73
C LYS A 127 -5.91 -14.49 0.01
N VAL A 128 -5.84 -13.26 0.51
CA VAL A 128 -4.85 -12.27 0.06
C VAL A 128 -3.84 -12.08 1.17
N LYS A 129 -2.55 -12.15 0.84
CA LYS A 129 -1.48 -11.70 1.72
C LYS A 129 -1.27 -10.21 1.51
N PHE A 130 -1.42 -9.44 2.57
CA PHE A 130 -0.96 -8.06 2.60
C PHE A 130 0.42 -8.01 3.24
N THR A 131 1.38 -7.41 2.56
CA THR A 131 2.69 -7.04 3.11
C THR A 131 2.79 -5.52 3.13
N ARG A 132 3.20 -4.98 4.28
CA ARG A 132 3.43 -3.55 4.46
C ARG A 132 4.91 -3.26 4.33
N TYR A 133 5.26 -2.23 3.58
CA TYR A 133 6.63 -1.76 3.44
C TYR A 133 6.74 -0.29 3.83
N ARG A 134 7.83 0.05 4.51
CA ARG A 134 8.21 1.41 4.87
C ARG A 134 9.42 1.82 4.04
N LEU A 135 9.45 3.07 3.58
CA LEU A 135 10.63 3.62 2.92
C LEU A 135 11.71 3.92 3.96
N VAL A 136 12.93 3.42 3.73
CA VAL A 136 14.09 3.59 4.63
C VAL A 136 15.28 4.07 3.81
N SER A 137 16.13 4.92 4.40
CA SER A 137 17.41 5.33 3.84
C SER A 137 18.53 4.42 4.33
N ASN A 138 19.45 4.04 3.45
CA ASN A 138 20.71 3.38 3.80
C ASN A 138 21.89 4.29 3.46
N ASN A 139 22.77 4.51 4.43
CA ASN A 139 24.03 5.24 4.27
C ASN A 139 25.25 4.41 4.67
N ASP A 140 25.05 3.20 5.18
CA ASP A 140 26.07 2.47 5.92
C ASP A 140 26.64 1.29 5.12
N ASP A 141 25.83 0.68 4.24
CA ASP A 141 26.20 -0.52 3.49
C ASP A 141 26.46 -0.24 2.00
N PRO A 142 27.73 -0.35 1.54
CA PRO A 142 28.05 -0.24 0.12
C PRO A 142 27.36 -1.30 -0.72
N GLY A 143 26.83 -0.91 -1.88
CA GLY A 143 26.15 -1.81 -2.82
C GLY A 143 24.65 -1.99 -2.57
N THR A 144 24.13 -1.53 -1.44
CA THR A 144 22.69 -1.45 -1.17
C THR A 144 22.15 -0.09 -1.64
N SER A 145 20.91 -0.07 -2.15
CA SER A 145 20.27 1.17 -2.59
C SER A 145 20.20 2.21 -1.46
N ALA A 146 20.45 3.48 -1.79
CA ALA A 146 20.38 4.59 -0.84
C ALA A 146 18.98 4.75 -0.21
N PHE A 147 17.94 4.36 -0.93
CA PHE A 147 16.57 4.25 -0.42
C PHE A 147 15.97 2.92 -0.85
N TYR A 148 15.28 2.24 0.06
CA TYR A 148 14.64 0.95 -0.22
C TYR A 148 13.38 0.76 0.62
N TRP A 149 12.56 -0.20 0.20
CA TRP A 149 11.35 -0.60 0.92
C TRP A 149 11.66 -1.70 1.92
N GLU A 150 11.61 -1.38 3.21
CA GLU A 150 11.78 -2.34 4.30
C GLU A 150 10.43 -2.96 4.69
N ALA A 151 10.36 -4.29 4.81
CA ALA A 151 9.17 -4.98 5.25
C ALA A 151 8.83 -4.63 6.71
N ALA A 152 7.63 -4.09 6.93
CA ALA A 152 7.13 -3.60 8.21
C ALA A 152 5.88 -4.38 8.68
N GLY A 153 5.82 -5.66 8.32
CA GLY A 153 4.80 -6.61 8.77
C GLY A 153 3.91 -7.16 7.66
N SER A 154 3.21 -8.25 7.94
CA SER A 154 2.30 -8.88 6.98
C SER A 154 1.17 -9.66 7.65
N TYR A 155 0.07 -9.87 6.93
CA TYR A 155 -1.00 -10.77 7.37
C TYR A 155 -1.76 -11.35 6.17
N PHE A 156 -2.48 -12.46 6.42
CA PHE A 156 -3.43 -13.01 5.47
C PHE A 156 -4.85 -12.58 5.83
N THR A 157 -5.66 -12.27 4.82
CA THR A 157 -7.08 -12.04 5.03
C THR A 157 -7.76 -13.27 5.64
N ALA A 158 -8.74 -13.03 6.51
CA ALA A 158 -9.60 -14.09 7.04
C ALA A 158 -10.58 -14.61 5.98
N GLN A 159 -11.06 -13.71 5.11
CA GLN A 159 -12.01 -13.99 4.05
C GLN A 159 -11.30 -14.33 2.73
N LEU A 160 -12.04 -14.98 1.82
CA LEU A 160 -11.58 -15.34 0.48
C LEU A 160 -12.16 -14.37 -0.56
N PHE A 161 -11.31 -13.93 -1.50
CA PHE A 161 -11.63 -12.91 -2.49
C PHE A 161 -11.39 -13.41 -3.92
N ASN A 162 -12.18 -12.89 -4.86
CA ASN A 162 -11.97 -13.12 -6.29
C ASN A 162 -10.79 -12.29 -6.80
N SER A 163 -10.78 -10.99 -6.49
CA SER A 163 -9.73 -10.04 -6.86
C SER A 163 -9.03 -9.48 -5.62
N VAL A 164 -7.76 -9.05 -5.78
CA VAL A 164 -7.06 -8.26 -4.76
C VAL A 164 -7.73 -6.91 -4.51
N ASP A 165 -8.40 -6.34 -5.51
CA ASP A 165 -9.11 -5.06 -5.36
C ASP A 165 -10.21 -5.14 -4.29
N ASP A 166 -10.96 -6.24 -4.24
CA ASP A 166 -11.99 -6.49 -3.23
C ASP A 166 -11.37 -6.63 -1.83
N ALA A 167 -10.19 -7.28 -1.76
CA ALA A 167 -9.49 -7.47 -0.50
C ALA A 167 -9.01 -6.12 0.06
N PHE A 168 -8.53 -5.19 -0.78
CA PHE A 168 -8.07 -3.87 -0.35
C PHE A 168 -9.20 -3.04 0.30
N GLN A 169 -10.46 -3.25 -0.09
CA GLN A 169 -11.61 -2.61 0.57
C GLN A 169 -11.77 -3.04 2.05
N THR A 170 -11.15 -4.15 2.44
CA THR A 170 -11.18 -4.69 3.81
C THR A 170 -9.87 -4.50 4.57
N LEU A 171 -8.89 -3.81 3.95
CA LEU A 171 -7.57 -3.59 4.53
C LEU A 171 -7.69 -2.83 5.86
N SER A 172 -6.99 -3.31 6.89
CA SER A 172 -6.86 -2.61 8.16
C SER A 172 -5.38 -2.43 8.51
N MET A 173 -4.96 -1.17 8.62
CA MET A 173 -3.58 -0.80 8.91
C MET A 173 -3.12 -1.20 10.32
N GLU A 174 -4.05 -1.46 11.24
CA GLU A 174 -3.76 -1.93 12.61
C GLU A 174 -3.47 -3.45 12.67
N THR A 175 -3.77 -4.23 11.63
CA THR A 175 -3.65 -5.70 11.65
C THR A 175 -2.24 -6.21 11.40
N PHE A 176 -1.39 -5.40 10.74
CA PHE A 176 -0.03 -5.80 10.40
C PHE A 176 0.79 -6.09 11.66
N ARG A 177 1.38 -7.30 11.69
CA ARG A 177 2.30 -7.78 12.72
C ARG A 177 3.70 -7.94 12.15
#